data_AF-A0A8H7TT78-F1
#
_entry.id   AF-A0A8H7TT78-F1
#
_cell.length_a   1.000
_cell.length_b   1.000
_cell.length_c   1.000
_cell.angle_alpha   90.00
_cell.angle_beta   90.00
_cell.angle_gamma   90.00
#
_symmetry.space_group_name_H-M   'P 1'
#
loop_
_entity.id
_entity.type
_entity.pdbx_description
1 polymer ?
#
loop_
_entity_poly.entity_id
_entity_poly.type
_entity_poly.pdbx_seq_one_letter_code
_entity_poly.pdbx_strand_id
1 'polypeptide(L)'
;EAVHAHLHTDDQAIFHMDVNAVADYYQIDGLLKLSEDNLGDFLSALTHADQLPVIVKAATEKQVDRKLQSLVASASAKFMESLIDNPDFTSLDLPNDFRNLIFQACASRIAHMKSAIAEVQAKLNASLQSCNSALRKHQLPGLEKRLALRQPRS
;
A
#
# COMPACT_ATOMS: atom_id res chain seq x y z
N GLU A 1 -28.14 2.85 -24.21
CA GLU A 1 -28.55 2.14 -22.98
C GLU A 1 -27.38 1.32 -22.45
N ALA A 2 -26.50 1.92 -21.67
CA ALA A 2 -25.34 1.24 -21.05
C ALA A 2 -25.27 1.59 -19.55
N VAL A 3 -26.41 1.48 -18.86
CA VAL A 3 -26.56 1.91 -17.45
C VAL A 3 -26.58 0.72 -16.48
N HIS A 4 -26.48 -0.53 -16.95
CA HIS A 4 -26.74 -1.71 -16.11
C HIS A 4 -25.54 -2.56 -15.68
N ALA A 5 -24.29 -2.13 -15.91
CA ALA A 5 -23.10 -2.90 -15.48
C ALA A 5 -22.33 -2.28 -14.29
N HIS A 6 -22.76 -1.14 -13.76
CA HIS A 6 -22.21 -0.52 -12.53
C HIS A 6 -23.00 -0.96 -11.28
N LEU A 7 -23.38 -2.25 -11.22
CA LEU A 7 -24.00 -2.79 -10.01
C LEU A 7 -23.04 -2.55 -8.83
N HIS A 8 -23.54 -1.78 -7.87
CA HIS A 8 -22.95 -1.27 -6.64
C HIS A 8 -21.84 -2.15 -6.06
N THR A 9 -20.59 -1.85 -6.37
CA THR A 9 -19.43 -2.56 -5.81
C THR A 9 -19.25 -2.21 -4.32
N ASP A 10 -19.69 -1.03 -3.90
CA ASP A 10 -19.86 -0.66 -2.49
C ASP A 10 -20.84 -1.59 -1.75
N ASP A 11 -21.91 -2.05 -2.40
CA ASP A 11 -22.83 -3.05 -1.80
C ASP A 11 -22.12 -4.37 -1.49
N GLN A 12 -21.09 -4.75 -2.27
CA GLN A 12 -20.33 -5.97 -1.99
C GLN A 12 -19.49 -5.83 -0.72
N ALA A 13 -18.83 -4.69 -0.53
CA ALA A 13 -18.08 -4.42 0.69
C ALA A 13 -19.01 -4.41 1.91
N ILE A 14 -20.16 -3.75 1.80
CA ILE A 14 -21.17 -3.69 2.87
C ILE A 14 -21.73 -5.09 3.15
N PHE A 15 -22.01 -5.89 2.12
CA PHE A 15 -22.46 -7.27 2.29
C PHE A 15 -21.45 -8.10 3.08
N HIS A 16 -20.15 -7.99 2.77
CA HIS A 16 -19.12 -8.69 3.54
C HIS A 16 -19.03 -8.20 4.99
N MET A 17 -19.24 -6.91 5.25
CA MET A 17 -19.36 -6.36 6.61
C MET A 17 -20.56 -6.93 7.36
N ASP A 18 -21.72 -7.06 6.69
CA ASP A 18 -22.92 -7.63 7.30
C ASP A 18 -22.76 -9.12 7.60
N VAL A 19 -22.17 -9.87 6.68
CA VAL A 19 -21.83 -11.29 6.90
C VAL A 19 -20.85 -11.44 8.05
N ASN A 20 -19.85 -10.55 8.15
CA ASN A 20 -18.91 -10.54 9.27
C ASN A 20 -19.64 -10.31 10.61
N ALA A 21 -20.49 -9.29 10.69
CA ALA A 21 -21.23 -8.99 11.92
C ALA A 21 -22.14 -10.15 12.35
N VAL A 22 -22.79 -10.82 11.41
CA VAL A 22 -23.59 -12.03 11.69
C VAL A 22 -22.70 -13.18 12.15
N ALA A 23 -21.56 -13.40 11.50
CA ALA A 23 -20.62 -14.44 11.88
C ALA A 23 -20.03 -14.21 13.28
N ASP A 24 -19.74 -12.96 13.66
CA ASP A 24 -19.29 -12.58 14.99
C ASP A 24 -20.36 -12.91 16.04
N TYR A 25 -21.60 -12.47 15.78
CA TYR A 25 -22.73 -12.70 16.69
C TYR A 25 -22.96 -14.19 16.99
N TYR A 26 -22.89 -15.04 15.95
CA TYR A 26 -23.05 -16.50 16.09
C TYR A 26 -21.74 -17.25 16.36
N GLN A 27 -20.61 -16.55 16.50
CA GLN A 27 -19.28 -17.12 16.75
C GLN A 27 -18.87 -18.18 15.71
N ILE A 28 -19.05 -17.86 14.43
CA ILE A 28 -18.69 -18.74 13.30
C ILE A 28 -17.33 -18.30 12.74
N ASP A 29 -16.24 -18.75 13.38
CA ASP A 29 -14.85 -18.35 13.07
C ASP A 29 -14.48 -18.48 11.58
N GLY A 30 -14.92 -19.55 10.93
CA GLY A 30 -14.65 -19.78 9.51
C GLY A 30 -15.29 -18.73 8.60
N LEU A 31 -16.49 -18.26 8.96
CA LEU A 31 -17.22 -17.24 8.21
C LEU A 31 -16.69 -15.84 8.52
N LEU A 32 -16.28 -15.58 9.77
CA LEU A 32 -15.56 -14.36 10.16
C LEU A 32 -14.33 -14.19 9.26
N LYS A 33 -13.44 -15.18 9.25
CA LYS A 33 -12.22 -15.12 8.45
C LYS A 33 -12.52 -14.98 6.96
N LEU A 34 -13.49 -15.73 6.43
CA LEU A 34 -13.84 -15.65 5.00
C LEU A 34 -14.36 -14.25 4.63
N SER A 35 -15.19 -13.64 5.49
CA SER A 35 -15.70 -12.29 5.27
C SER A 35 -14.60 -11.22 5.32
N GLU A 36 -13.64 -11.36 6.24
CA GLU A 36 -12.46 -10.50 6.34
C GLU A 36 -11.55 -10.62 5.10
N ASP A 37 -11.25 -11.85 4.68
CA ASP A 37 -10.39 -12.13 3.54
C ASP A 37 -11.03 -11.56 2.25
N ASN A 38 -12.33 -11.81 2.04
CA ASN A 38 -13.06 -11.29 0.87
C ASN A 38 -13.14 -9.75 0.86
N LEU A 39 -13.38 -9.12 2.01
CA LEU A 39 -13.36 -7.66 2.10
C LEU A 39 -11.94 -7.12 1.83
N GLY A 40 -10.91 -7.77 2.37
CA GLY A 40 -9.52 -7.43 2.12
C GLY A 40 -9.18 -7.48 0.63
N ASP A 41 -9.55 -8.55 -0.05
CA ASP A 41 -9.37 -8.73 -1.48
C ASP A 41 -10.10 -7.64 -2.27
N PHE A 42 -11.37 -7.39 -1.95
CA PHE A 42 -12.18 -6.33 -2.56
C PHE A 42 -11.50 -4.96 -2.43
N LEU A 43 -11.11 -4.57 -1.21
CA LEU A 43 -10.48 -3.28 -0.94
C LEU A 43 -9.11 -3.15 -1.62
N SER A 44 -8.36 -4.25 -1.75
CA SER A 44 -7.08 -4.26 -2.44
C SER A 44 -7.24 -4.02 -3.95
N ALA A 45 -8.31 -4.55 -4.53
CA ALA A 45 -8.66 -4.44 -5.94
C ALA A 45 -9.24 -3.08 -6.34
N LEU A 46 -9.64 -2.25 -5.36
CA LEU A 46 -10.10 -0.89 -5.65
C LEU A 46 -9.04 -0.09 -6.42
N THR A 47 -9.48 0.54 -7.49
CA THR A 47 -8.69 1.44 -8.35
C THR A 47 -9.03 2.92 -8.16
N HIS A 48 -10.22 3.22 -7.63
CA HIS A 48 -10.74 4.57 -7.44
C HIS A 48 -11.25 4.78 -6.01
N ALA A 49 -11.24 6.04 -5.56
CA ALA A 49 -11.60 6.42 -4.19
C ALA A 49 -13.12 6.63 -3.99
N ASP A 50 -13.88 6.74 -5.08
CA ASP A 50 -15.28 7.21 -5.07
C ASP A 50 -16.22 6.38 -4.18
N GLN A 51 -15.88 5.12 -3.94
CA GLN A 51 -16.69 4.17 -3.17
C GLN A 51 -16.34 4.19 -1.67
N LEU A 52 -15.16 4.69 -1.31
CA LEU A 52 -14.67 4.66 0.06
C LEU A 52 -15.50 5.50 1.04
N PRO A 53 -16.09 6.67 0.69
CA PRO A 53 -16.95 7.39 1.62
C PRO A 53 -18.11 6.52 2.13
N VAL A 54 -18.78 5.81 1.23
CA VAL A 54 -19.90 4.92 1.56
C VAL A 54 -19.43 3.74 2.42
N ILE A 55 -18.33 3.09 2.02
CA ILE A 55 -17.74 1.96 2.74
C ILE A 55 -17.26 2.36 4.15
N VAL A 56 -16.63 3.52 4.27
CA VAL A 56 -16.15 4.07 5.55
C VAL A 56 -17.31 4.36 6.46
N LYS A 57 -18.35 5.03 5.95
CA LYS A 57 -19.58 5.29 6.70
C LYS A 57 -20.16 3.99 7.25
N ALA A 58 -20.35 2.98 6.38
CA ALA A 58 -20.86 1.68 6.78
C ALA A 58 -19.99 1.00 7.85
N ALA A 59 -18.66 1.01 7.70
CA ALA A 59 -17.75 0.43 8.69
C ALA A 59 -17.85 1.13 10.06
N THR A 60 -18.04 2.44 10.08
CA THR A 60 -18.18 3.21 11.33
C THR A 60 -19.56 3.07 11.98
N GLU A 61 -20.63 2.92 11.19
CA GLU A 61 -22.00 2.83 11.70
C GLU A 61 -22.36 1.41 12.17
N LYS A 62 -21.89 0.38 11.45
CA LYS A 62 -22.25 -1.03 11.71
C LYS A 62 -21.50 -1.66 12.90
N GLN A 63 -20.62 -0.91 13.57
CA GLN A 63 -19.76 -1.41 14.65
C GLN A 63 -19.04 -2.72 14.27
N VAL A 64 -18.59 -2.84 13.02
CA VAL A 64 -17.83 -4.01 12.57
C VAL A 64 -16.58 -4.19 13.40
N ASP A 65 -16.06 -5.41 13.41
CA ASP A 65 -14.89 -5.73 14.21
C ASP A 65 -13.69 -4.82 13.89
N ARG A 66 -12.76 -4.75 14.85
CA ARG A 66 -11.58 -3.88 14.74
C ARG A 66 -10.70 -4.23 13.54
N LYS A 67 -10.72 -5.49 13.10
CA LYS A 67 -9.90 -5.96 11.98
C LYS A 67 -10.46 -5.45 10.65
N LEU A 68 -11.78 -5.48 10.44
CA LEU A 68 -12.44 -4.86 9.30
C LEU A 68 -12.26 -3.34 9.31
N GLN A 69 -12.41 -2.69 10.46
CA GLN A 69 -12.13 -1.25 10.55
C GLN A 69 -10.69 -0.94 10.12
N SER A 70 -9.74 -1.78 10.52
CA SER A 70 -8.34 -1.64 10.10
C SER A 70 -8.13 -1.87 8.60
N LEU A 71 -8.87 -2.80 7.98
CA LEU A 71 -8.82 -3.03 6.53
C LEU A 71 -9.33 -1.80 5.76
N VAL A 72 -10.50 -1.28 6.15
CA VAL A 72 -11.08 -0.09 5.54
C VAL A 72 -10.18 1.12 5.74
N ALA A 73 -9.67 1.35 6.95
CA ALA A 73 -8.75 2.44 7.23
C ALA A 73 -7.46 2.36 6.40
N SER A 74 -6.94 1.14 6.17
CA SER A 74 -5.77 0.93 5.31
C SER A 74 -6.08 1.25 3.84
N ALA A 75 -7.27 0.88 3.36
CA ALA A 75 -7.75 1.27 2.03
C ALA A 75 -7.93 2.79 1.91
N SER A 76 -8.53 3.45 2.91
CA SER A 76 -8.63 4.91 2.95
C SER A 76 -7.26 5.57 2.92
N ALA A 77 -6.29 5.06 3.68
CA ALA A 77 -4.91 5.57 3.66
C ALA A 77 -4.22 5.39 2.29
N LYS A 78 -4.60 4.37 1.50
CA LYS A 78 -4.13 4.19 0.12
C LYS A 78 -4.60 5.32 -0.79
N PHE A 79 -5.82 5.80 -0.58
CA PHE A 79 -6.47 6.82 -1.41
C PHE A 79 -6.57 8.19 -0.73
N MET A 80 -5.79 8.41 0.33
CA MET A 80 -5.93 9.59 1.19
C MET A 80 -5.85 10.92 0.43
N GLU A 81 -4.94 11.00 -0.55
CA GLU A 81 -4.78 12.18 -1.40
C GLU A 81 -6.05 12.52 -2.18
N SER A 82 -6.81 11.53 -2.64
CA SER A 82 -8.09 11.76 -3.31
C SER A 82 -9.24 11.99 -2.33
N LEU A 83 -9.17 11.39 -1.14
CA LEU A 83 -10.24 11.48 -0.13
C LEU A 83 -10.28 12.83 0.60
N ILE A 84 -9.12 13.47 0.80
CA ILE A 84 -9.07 14.77 1.49
C ILE A 84 -9.79 15.89 0.73
N ASP A 85 -9.89 15.75 -0.58
CA ASP A 85 -10.59 16.70 -1.46
C ASP A 85 -12.03 16.25 -1.78
N ASN A 86 -12.44 15.06 -1.30
CA ASN A 86 -13.76 14.51 -1.54
C ASN A 86 -14.77 15.03 -0.48
N PRO A 87 -15.82 15.79 -0.88
CA PRO A 87 -16.82 16.30 0.06
C PRO A 87 -17.59 15.21 0.81
N ASP A 88 -17.86 14.08 0.15
CA ASP A 88 -18.60 12.96 0.76
C ASP A 88 -17.78 12.27 1.84
N PHE A 89 -16.45 12.32 1.76
CA PHE A 89 -15.56 11.81 2.80
C PHE A 89 -15.35 12.82 3.93
N THR A 90 -15.05 14.07 3.59
CA THR A 90 -14.73 15.12 4.57
C THR A 90 -15.93 15.56 5.41
N SER A 91 -17.16 15.34 4.92
CA SER A 91 -18.40 15.58 5.68
C SER A 91 -18.77 14.45 6.65
N LEU A 92 -18.07 13.30 6.62
CA LEU A 92 -18.36 12.19 7.53
C LEU A 92 -17.93 12.54 8.95
N ASP A 93 -18.84 12.34 9.91
CA ASP A 93 -18.50 12.40 11.33
C ASP A 93 -17.82 11.10 11.77
N LEU A 94 -16.55 10.97 11.42
CA LEU A 94 -15.78 9.75 11.74
C LEU A 94 -15.44 9.71 13.24
N PRO A 95 -15.64 8.58 13.94
CA PRO A 95 -15.17 8.40 15.30
C PRO A 95 -13.66 8.61 15.43
N ASN A 96 -13.21 9.17 16.56
CA ASN A 96 -11.78 9.43 16.80
C ASN A 96 -10.91 8.18 16.65
N ASP A 97 -11.41 7.02 17.10
CA ASP A 97 -10.69 5.75 16.99
C ASP A 97 -10.48 5.35 15.52
N PHE A 98 -11.48 5.56 14.67
CA PHE A 98 -11.37 5.28 13.24
C PHE A 98 -10.42 6.26 12.54
N ARG A 99 -10.48 7.56 12.88
CA ARG A 99 -9.50 8.56 12.40
C ARG A 99 -8.07 8.16 12.77
N ASN A 100 -7.87 7.67 14.00
CA ASN A 100 -6.57 7.18 14.46
C ASN A 100 -6.09 5.97 13.66
N LEU A 101 -6.97 5.03 13.30
CA LEU A 101 -6.61 3.91 12.43
C LEU A 101 -6.14 4.39 11.05
N ILE A 102 -6.82 5.38 10.47
CA ILE A 102 -6.41 5.99 9.21
C ILE A 102 -5.02 6.62 9.34
N PHE A 103 -4.79 7.42 10.39
CA PHE A 103 -3.48 8.07 10.60
C PHE A 103 -2.37 7.04 10.80
N GLN A 104 -2.62 5.97 11.56
CA GLN A 104 -1.67 4.87 11.74
C GLN A 104 -1.38 4.18 10.42
N ALA A 105 -2.39 3.92 9.59
CA ALA A 105 -2.21 3.33 8.28
C ALA A 105 -1.40 4.24 7.34
N CYS A 106 -1.66 5.55 7.33
CA CYS A 106 -0.85 6.53 6.60
C CYS A 106 0.61 6.52 7.07
N ALA A 107 0.85 6.56 8.39
CA ALA A 107 2.19 6.54 8.96
C ALA A 107 2.96 5.25 8.59
N SER A 108 2.28 4.11 8.65
CA SER A 108 2.83 2.80 8.25
C SER A 108 3.22 2.80 6.78
N ARG A 109 2.36 3.31 5.90
CA ARG A 109 2.65 3.44 4.45
C ARG A 109 3.86 4.32 4.19
N ILE A 110 3.97 5.46 4.86
CA ILE A 110 5.12 6.36 4.75
C ILE A 110 6.40 5.66 5.21
N ALA A 111 6.37 4.93 6.33
CA ALA A 111 7.51 4.19 6.83
C ALA A 111 7.96 3.09 5.86
N HIS A 112 7.01 2.36 5.27
CA HIS A 112 7.28 1.36 4.25
C HIS A 112 7.92 1.97 3.00
N MET A 113 7.38 3.08 2.49
CA MET A 113 7.95 3.80 1.34
C MET A 113 9.37 4.30 1.61
N LYS A 114 9.63 4.87 2.79
CA LYS A 114 10.98 5.29 3.21
C LYS A 114 11.96 4.12 3.21
N SER A 115 11.54 2.97 3.72
CA SER A 115 12.37 1.76 3.78
C SER A 115 12.68 1.22 2.37
N ALA A 116 11.68 1.18 1.49
CA ALA A 116 11.85 0.77 0.10
C ALA A 116 12.82 1.69 -0.67
N ILE A 117 12.71 3.00 -0.46
CA ILE A 117 13.64 3.98 -1.06
C ILE A 117 15.07 3.73 -0.57
N ALA A 118 15.26 3.53 0.74
CA ALA A 118 16.58 3.27 1.31
C ALA A 118 17.21 1.98 0.75
N GLU A 119 16.41 0.93 0.56
CA GLU A 119 16.87 -0.33 -0.02
C GLU A 119 17.32 -0.15 -1.49
N VAL A 120 16.52 0.56 -2.29
CA VAL A 120 16.87 0.86 -3.70
C VAL A 120 18.15 1.69 -3.76
N GLN A 121 18.31 2.69 -2.89
CA GLN A 121 19.53 3.49 -2.80
C GLN A 121 20.75 2.65 -2.45
N ALA A 122 20.63 1.72 -1.49
CA ALA A 122 21.71 0.81 -1.13
C ALA A 122 22.13 -0.09 -2.30
N LYS A 123 21.15 -0.67 -3.02
CA LYS A 123 21.39 -1.50 -4.22
C LYS A 123 22.07 -0.73 -5.34
N LEU A 124 21.64 0.51 -5.59
CA LEU A 124 22.25 1.37 -6.61
C LEU A 124 23.70 1.71 -6.26
N ASN A 125 23.96 2.11 -5.01
CA ASN A 125 25.31 2.44 -4.54
C ASN A 125 26.26 1.24 -4.63
N ALA A 126 25.80 0.05 -4.22
CA ALA A 126 26.59 -1.18 -4.34
C ALA A 126 26.93 -1.50 -5.80
N SER A 127 25.95 -1.33 -6.72
CA SER A 127 26.16 -1.56 -8.15
C SER A 127 27.16 -0.56 -8.76
N LEU A 128 27.08 0.72 -8.38
CA LEU A 128 28.04 1.75 -8.81
C LEU A 128 29.45 1.47 -8.30
N GLN A 129 29.59 1.07 -7.04
CA GLN A 129 30.89 0.69 -6.47
C GLN A 129 31.50 -0.51 -7.19
N SER A 130 30.68 -1.53 -7.47
CA SER A 130 31.10 -2.71 -8.23
C SER A 130 31.58 -2.33 -9.64
N CYS A 131 30.80 -1.52 -10.39
CA CYS A 131 31.16 -1.05 -11.73
C CYS A 131 32.45 -0.24 -11.74
N ASN A 132 32.60 0.71 -10.82
CA ASN A 132 33.83 1.52 -10.69
C ASN A 132 35.05 0.66 -10.37
N SER A 133 34.89 -0.37 -9.53
CA SER A 133 35.98 -1.29 -9.21
C SER A 133 36.40 -2.12 -10.44
N ALA A 134 35.44 -2.58 -11.25
CA ALA A 134 35.71 -3.31 -12.49
C ALA A 134 36.40 -2.43 -13.53
N LEU A 135 35.94 -1.18 -13.70
CA LEU A 135 36.53 -0.22 -14.63
C LEU A 135 38.01 0.08 -14.27
N ARG A 136 38.30 0.29 -12.98
CA ARG A 136 39.68 0.47 -12.50
C ARG A 136 40.57 -0.73 -12.81
N LYS A 137 40.07 -1.95 -12.57
CA LYS A 137 40.81 -3.20 -12.88
C LYS A 137 41.14 -3.35 -14.37
N HIS A 138 40.30 -2.83 -15.27
CA HIS A 138 40.56 -2.89 -16.72
C HIS A 138 41.41 -1.74 -17.27
N GLN A 139 41.43 -0.56 -16.63
CA GLN A 139 42.24 0.58 -17.08
C GLN A 139 43.70 0.54 -16.62
N LEU A 140 44.00 -0.03 -15.44
CA LEU A 140 45.35 -0.09 -14.87
C LEU A 140 46.35 -0.95 -15.69
N PRO A 141 46.01 -2.15 -16.20
CA PRO A 141 46.97 -3.02 -16.89
C PRO A 141 47.49 -2.44 -18.22
N GLY A 142 46.69 -1.59 -18.88
CA GLY A 142 47.04 -0.96 -20.16
C GLY A 142 48.00 0.22 -20.02
N LEU A 143 47.93 0.94 -18.89
CA LEU A 143 48.81 2.07 -18.58
C LEU A 143 50.20 1.59 -18.11
N GLU A 144 50.25 0.57 -17.27
CA GLU A 144 51.52 0.00 -16.79
C GLU A 144 52.33 -0.64 -17.92
N LYS A 145 51.68 -1.37 -18.84
CA LYS A 145 52.35 -1.91 -20.04
C LYS A 145 52.91 -0.82 -20.96
N ARG A 146 52.21 0.31 -21.09
CA ARG A 146 52.65 1.45 -21.93
C ARG A 146 53.79 2.26 -21.29
N LEU A 147 53.82 2.36 -19.96
CA LEU A 147 54.92 2.98 -19.22
C LEU A 147 56.18 2.09 -19.21
N ALA A 148 56.03 0.76 -19.10
CA ALA A 148 57.15 -0.17 -19.18
C ALA A 148 57.83 -0.21 -20.56
N LEU A 149 57.08 0.02 -21.64
CA LEU A 149 57.61 0.11 -23.02
C LEU A 149 58.34 1.42 -23.33
N ARG A 150 58.29 2.43 -22.45
CA ARG A 150 58.92 3.75 -22.63
C ARG A 150 60.25 3.94 -21.91
N GLN A 151 60.71 2.95 -21.13
CA GLN A 151 62.03 3.06 -20.51
C GLN A 151 63.14 2.82 -21.55
N PRO A 152 64.10 3.75 -21.71
CA PRO A 152 65.19 3.57 -22.65
C PRO A 152 66.08 2.41 -22.19
N ARG A 153 66.28 1.43 -23.08
CA ARG A 153 67.29 0.38 -22.88
C ARG A 153 68.65 1.07 -22.87
N SER A 154 69.34 0.99 -21.74
CA SER A 154 70.74 1.39 -21.57
C SER A 154 71.67 0.46 -22.32
#